data_AF-A0A3N5P2I8-F1
#
_entry.id   AF-A0A3N5P2I8-F1
#
_cell.length_a   1.000
_cell.length_b   1.000
_cell.length_c   1.000
_cell.angle_alpha   90.00
_cell.angle_beta   90.00
_cell.angle_gamma   90.00
#
_symmetry.space_group_name_H-M   'P 1'
#
loop_
_entity.id
_entity.type
_entity.pdbx_description
1 polymer ?
#
loop_
_entity_poly.entity_id
_entity_poly.type
_entity_poly.pdbx_seq_one_letter_code
_entity_poly.pdbx_strand_id
1 'polypeptide(L)'
;LVLSAGLHVSCLARSLDFGDGYRPPETYYAKGQYYALSGRSPFKRHIYPMPAAAWLGLHATVDIGGRCKFGPDIEWTPGIDYSFQPEKLEQFLDFIRSYYPGLDVERLHPDYTGVRPKLYREGEPVPDFAVHGPETHGLKGLVGLFGIESPGLTAALAIGERVVEQLSVC
;
A
#
# COMPACT_ATOMS: atom_id res chain seq x y z
N LEU A 1 7.89 23.18 4.31
CA LEU A 1 6.76 22.33 4.76
C LEU A 1 6.72 21.08 3.88
N VAL A 2 6.60 19.89 4.45
CA VAL A 2 6.46 18.64 3.67
C VAL A 2 5.16 17.95 4.10
N LEU A 3 4.23 17.77 3.17
CA LEU A 3 2.98 17.04 3.41
C LEU A 3 3.20 15.56 3.11
N SER A 4 3.42 14.78 4.17
CA SER A 4 3.72 13.34 4.11
C SER A 4 2.72 12.51 4.93
N ALA A 5 1.48 12.99 5.04
CA ALA A 5 0.45 12.43 5.91
C ALA A 5 -0.24 11.15 5.38
N GLY A 6 0.40 10.43 4.44
CA GLY A 6 -0.08 9.15 3.90
C GLY A 6 -1.55 9.17 3.51
N LEU A 7 -2.37 8.36 4.19
CA LEU A 7 -3.83 8.25 3.98
C LEU A 7 -4.58 9.59 4.04
N HIS A 8 -4.06 10.57 4.78
CA HIS A 8 -4.72 11.84 5.01
C HIS A 8 -4.14 13.01 4.21
N VAL A 9 -3.14 12.78 3.35
CA VAL A 9 -2.40 13.86 2.68
C VAL A 9 -3.28 14.72 1.78
N SER A 10 -4.24 14.14 1.06
CA SER A 10 -5.19 14.89 0.23
C SER A 10 -6.11 15.78 1.07
N CYS A 11 -6.58 15.28 2.21
CA CYS A 11 -7.40 16.06 3.15
C CYS A 11 -6.62 17.24 3.72
N LEU A 12 -5.38 17.00 4.15
CA LEU A 12 -4.50 18.03 4.68
C LEU A 12 -4.17 19.08 3.61
N ALA A 13 -3.81 18.65 2.40
CA ALA A 13 -3.50 19.56 1.30
C ALA A 13 -4.69 20.46 0.97
N ARG A 14 -5.93 19.93 0.92
CA ARG A 14 -7.14 20.73 0.68
C ARG A 14 -7.41 21.83 1.72
N SER A 15 -6.79 21.76 2.90
CA SER A 15 -6.89 22.82 3.91
C SER A 15 -5.98 24.03 3.65
N LEU A 16 -5.08 23.92 2.67
CA LEU A 16 -4.16 24.99 2.27
C LEU A 16 -4.72 25.76 1.08
N ASP A 17 -4.36 27.03 0.98
CA ASP A 17 -4.67 27.88 -0.17
C ASP A 17 -3.57 27.77 -1.22
N PHE A 18 -3.92 27.23 -2.40
CA PHE A 18 -3.05 27.11 -3.57
C PHE A 18 -3.44 28.08 -4.71
N GLY A 19 -4.43 28.98 -4.48
CA GLY A 19 -5.05 29.77 -5.53
C GLY A 19 -5.83 28.94 -6.56
N ASP A 20 -6.20 29.55 -7.68
CA ASP A 20 -7.16 28.97 -8.66
C ASP A 20 -6.56 27.94 -9.64
N GLY A 21 -5.28 27.59 -9.52
CA GLY A 21 -4.57 26.77 -10.51
C GLY A 21 -4.32 25.31 -10.15
N TYR A 22 -4.44 24.94 -8.87
CA TYR A 22 -4.02 23.61 -8.39
C TYR A 22 -5.10 22.95 -7.54
N ARG A 23 -5.33 21.66 -7.80
CA ARG A 23 -6.19 20.81 -6.99
C ARG A 23 -5.35 19.62 -6.51
N PRO A 24 -5.23 19.40 -5.18
CA PRO A 24 -4.55 18.22 -4.67
C PRO A 24 -5.16 16.93 -5.22
N PRO A 25 -4.35 15.90 -5.56
CA PRO A 25 -4.85 14.59 -5.96
C PRO A 25 -5.82 14.03 -4.91
N GLU A 26 -6.85 13.29 -5.34
CA GLU A 26 -7.74 12.60 -4.41
C GLU A 26 -7.10 11.31 -3.89
N THR A 27 -7.30 11.00 -2.60
CA THR A 27 -6.87 9.73 -2.01
C THR A 27 -8.06 8.78 -1.91
N TYR A 28 -7.91 7.59 -2.48
CA TYR A 28 -8.81 6.46 -2.32
C TYR A 28 -8.16 5.40 -1.41
N TYR A 29 -8.96 4.50 -0.84
CA TYR A 29 -8.48 3.53 0.14
C TYR A 29 -8.65 2.10 -0.35
N ALA A 30 -7.54 1.35 -0.34
CA ALA A 30 -7.55 -0.08 -0.60
C ALA A 30 -6.96 -0.83 0.60
N LYS A 31 -7.83 -1.53 1.35
CA LYS A 31 -7.46 -2.40 2.47
C LYS A 31 -6.81 -3.68 1.94
N GLY A 32 -5.91 -4.23 2.74
CA GLY A 32 -5.33 -5.55 2.54
C GLY A 32 -5.12 -6.23 3.88
N GLN A 33 -5.44 -7.52 3.96
CA GLN A 33 -5.37 -8.33 5.18
C GLN A 33 -4.29 -9.40 5.04
N TYR A 34 -3.65 -9.69 6.17
CA TYR A 34 -2.60 -10.70 6.25
C TYR A 34 -3.02 -11.82 7.19
N TYR A 35 -2.69 -13.05 6.81
CA TYR A 35 -2.85 -14.23 7.64
C TYR A 35 -1.47 -14.75 8.05
N ALA A 36 -1.24 -14.96 9.34
CA ALA A 36 0.00 -15.53 9.83
C ALA A 36 -0.09 -17.06 9.88
N LEU A 37 1.03 -17.73 9.61
CA LEU A 37 1.18 -19.17 9.75
C LEU A 37 1.94 -19.49 11.04
N SER A 38 1.30 -20.21 11.96
CA SER A 38 1.90 -20.65 13.22
C SER A 38 3.10 -21.57 12.98
N GLY A 39 4.13 -21.41 13.81
CA GLY A 39 5.36 -22.19 13.76
C GLY A 39 6.36 -21.69 12.71
N ARG A 40 7.26 -22.57 12.28
CA ARG A 40 8.31 -22.23 11.31
C ARG A 40 7.71 -22.10 9.90
N SER A 41 8.16 -21.09 9.16
CA SER A 41 7.86 -20.95 7.74
C SER A 41 8.27 -22.21 6.94
N PRO A 42 7.41 -22.71 6.04
CA PRO A 42 7.81 -23.75 5.07
C PRO A 42 8.74 -23.20 3.99
N PHE A 43 8.84 -21.88 3.85
CA PHE A 43 9.66 -21.20 2.86
C PHE A 43 10.89 -20.55 3.46
N LYS A 44 12.00 -20.56 2.69
CA LYS A 44 13.23 -19.82 3.01
C LYS A 44 13.31 -18.45 2.33
N ARG A 45 12.39 -18.15 1.41
CA ARG A 45 12.32 -16.94 0.61
C ARG A 45 10.85 -16.54 0.44
N HIS A 46 10.61 -15.30 0.03
CA HIS A 46 9.26 -14.89 -0.33
C HIS A 46 8.78 -15.60 -1.61
N ILE A 47 7.48 -15.85 -1.71
CA ILE A 47 6.83 -16.45 -2.86
C ILE A 47 5.83 -15.45 -3.42
N TYR A 48 6.01 -15.07 -4.68
CA TYR A 48 5.14 -14.20 -5.45
C TYR A 48 4.62 -15.01 -6.63
N PRO A 49 3.41 -15.60 -6.53
CA PRO A 49 2.82 -16.35 -7.63
C PRO A 49 2.59 -15.42 -8.83
N MET A 50 2.61 -16.00 -10.03
CA MET A 50 2.28 -15.23 -11.24
C MET A 50 0.83 -14.74 -11.17
N PRO A 51 0.56 -13.45 -11.47
CA PRO A 51 -0.81 -12.93 -11.42
C PRO A 51 -1.69 -13.65 -12.45
N ALA A 52 -2.84 -14.18 -12.03
CA ALA A 52 -3.88 -14.63 -12.96
C ALA A 52 -4.76 -13.46 -13.47
N ALA A 53 -4.87 -12.40 -12.64
CA ALA A 53 -5.40 -11.07 -12.94
C ALA A 53 -4.66 -10.07 -12.03
N ALA A 54 -4.63 -8.79 -12.40
CA ALA A 54 -3.64 -7.77 -12.02
C ALA A 54 -3.46 -7.42 -10.51
N TRP A 55 -4.04 -8.18 -9.57
CA TRP A 55 -3.94 -7.93 -8.13
C TRP A 55 -4.33 -9.15 -7.26
N LEU A 56 -4.70 -10.29 -7.86
CA LEU A 56 -5.13 -11.46 -7.10
C LEU A 56 -3.93 -12.35 -6.81
N GLY A 57 -3.34 -12.18 -5.62
CA GLY A 57 -2.36 -13.13 -5.13
C GLY A 57 -1.94 -12.86 -3.70
N LEU A 58 -2.36 -13.72 -2.77
CA LEU A 58 -1.73 -13.75 -1.46
C LEU A 58 -0.29 -14.25 -1.65
N HIS A 59 0.67 -13.35 -1.53
CA HIS A 59 2.09 -13.69 -1.54
C HIS A 59 2.47 -14.31 -0.19
N ALA A 60 3.47 -15.18 -0.17
CA ALA A 60 4.07 -15.64 1.08
C ALA A 60 5.28 -14.76 1.39
N THR A 61 5.24 -14.05 2.51
CA THR A 61 6.39 -13.30 3.04
C THR A 61 6.94 -14.02 4.27
N VAL A 62 8.24 -13.87 4.49
CA VAL A 62 8.96 -14.50 5.61
C VAL A 62 9.62 -13.39 6.39
N ASP A 63 9.20 -13.17 7.63
CA ASP A 63 9.80 -12.11 8.45
C ASP A 63 11.21 -12.49 8.94
N ILE A 64 11.89 -11.54 9.58
CA ILE A 64 13.23 -11.74 10.16
C ILE A 64 13.28 -12.82 11.24
N GLY A 65 12.13 -13.15 11.85
CA GLY A 65 11.97 -14.24 12.82
C GLY A 65 11.68 -15.60 12.17
N GLY A 66 11.61 -15.67 10.85
CA GLY A 66 11.31 -16.89 10.10
C GLY A 66 9.83 -17.31 10.13
N ARG A 67 8.92 -16.39 10.50
CA ARG A 67 7.47 -16.63 10.44
C ARG A 67 6.95 -16.30 9.05
N CYS A 68 6.00 -17.10 8.58
CA CYS A 68 5.37 -16.91 7.28
C CYS A 68 4.06 -16.14 7.42
N LYS A 69 3.82 -15.19 6.52
CA LYS A 69 2.54 -14.50 6.37
C LYS A 69 2.05 -14.59 4.94
N PHE A 70 0.75 -14.76 4.77
CA PHE A 70 0.07 -14.77 3.49
C PHE A 70 -0.69 -13.46 3.30
N GLY A 71 -0.48 -12.82 2.15
CA GLY A 71 -1.16 -11.60 1.77
C GLY A 71 -0.25 -10.52 1.24
N PRO A 72 -0.75 -9.28 1.14
CA PRO A 72 -2.13 -8.89 1.42
C PRO A 72 -3.10 -9.27 0.30
N ASP A 73 -4.40 -9.37 0.60
CA ASP A 73 -5.45 -9.22 -0.39
C ASP A 73 -5.66 -7.74 -0.79
N ILE A 74 -6.70 -7.48 -1.58
CA ILE A 74 -7.15 -6.14 -1.93
C ILE A 74 -8.66 -6.02 -1.77
N GLU A 75 -9.08 -5.00 -1.04
CA GLU A 75 -10.48 -4.60 -0.88
C GLU A 75 -10.57 -3.09 -0.97
N TRP A 76 -11.31 -2.57 -1.93
CA TRP A 76 -11.58 -1.14 -2.03
C TRP A 76 -12.59 -0.73 -0.97
N THR A 77 -12.30 0.35 -0.25
CA THR A 77 -13.08 0.81 0.89
C THR A 77 -13.38 2.31 0.76
N PRO A 78 -14.57 2.79 1.15
CA PRO A 78 -14.92 4.21 1.06
C PRO A 78 -14.19 5.08 2.10
N GLY A 79 -13.56 4.46 3.09
CA GLY A 79 -12.84 5.13 4.17
C GLY A 79 -11.81 4.21 4.80
N ILE A 80 -11.06 4.74 5.76
CA ILE A 80 -10.05 3.97 6.48
C ILE A 80 -10.75 3.04 7.47
N ASP A 81 -10.64 1.75 7.19
CA ASP A 81 -11.13 0.67 8.04
C ASP A 81 -10.03 -0.36 8.24
N TYR A 82 -9.76 -0.73 9.49
CA TYR A 82 -8.78 -1.75 9.86
C TYR A 82 -9.42 -3.04 10.35
N SER A 83 -10.76 -3.14 10.33
CA SER A 83 -11.48 -4.35 10.71
C SER A 83 -10.98 -5.55 9.90
N PHE A 84 -10.76 -6.66 10.61
CA PHE A 84 -10.37 -7.92 10.01
C PHE A 84 -11.63 -8.74 9.70
N GLN A 85 -11.66 -9.39 8.54
CA GLN A 85 -12.74 -10.26 8.05
C GLN A 85 -12.19 -11.70 7.91
N PRO A 86 -12.21 -12.52 8.98
CA PRO A 86 -11.66 -13.88 8.97
C PRO A 86 -12.27 -14.81 7.93
N GLU A 87 -13.54 -14.59 7.59
CA GLU A 87 -14.32 -15.35 6.62
C GLU A 87 -13.74 -15.27 5.19
N LYS A 88 -12.93 -14.25 4.89
CA LYS A 88 -12.26 -14.14 3.58
C LYS A 88 -11.18 -15.19 3.37
N LEU A 89 -10.66 -15.82 4.43
CA LEU A 89 -9.61 -16.82 4.31
C LEU A 89 -9.99 -17.95 3.36
N GLU A 90 -11.25 -18.41 3.44
CA GLU A 90 -11.77 -19.52 2.63
C GLU A 90 -11.58 -19.28 1.12
N GLN A 91 -11.72 -18.04 0.67
CA GLN A 91 -11.61 -17.65 -0.74
C GLN A 91 -10.18 -17.78 -1.28
N PHE A 92 -9.18 -17.83 -0.41
CA PHE A 92 -7.78 -17.85 -0.79
C PHE A 92 -7.07 -19.18 -0.52
N LEU A 93 -7.71 -20.13 0.16
CA LEU A 93 -7.09 -21.41 0.52
C LEU A 93 -6.60 -22.18 -0.71
N ASP A 94 -7.41 -22.26 -1.76
CA ASP A 94 -7.05 -22.95 -3.00
C ASP A 94 -5.90 -22.25 -3.72
N PHE A 95 -5.87 -20.92 -3.70
CA PHE A 95 -4.77 -20.15 -4.27
C PHE A 95 -3.47 -20.38 -3.49
N ILE A 96 -3.49 -20.36 -2.15
CA ILE A 96 -2.31 -20.66 -1.34
C ILE A 96 -1.83 -22.10 -1.63
N ARG A 97 -2.76 -23.06 -1.71
CA ARG A 97 -2.44 -24.47 -2.00
C ARG A 97 -1.79 -24.68 -3.37
N SER A 98 -2.03 -23.79 -4.34
CA SER A 98 -1.39 -23.88 -5.66
C SER A 98 0.15 -23.84 -5.59
N TYR A 99 0.71 -23.13 -4.61
CA TYR A 99 2.16 -23.07 -4.38
C TYR A 99 2.59 -23.62 -3.00
N TYR A 100 1.64 -23.96 -2.14
CA TYR A 100 1.86 -24.68 -0.88
C TYR A 100 0.86 -25.83 -0.69
N PRO A 101 0.97 -26.95 -1.44
CA PRO A 101 -0.03 -28.02 -1.39
C PRO A 101 -0.19 -28.67 0.00
N GLY A 102 0.87 -28.69 0.81
CA GLY A 102 0.87 -29.21 2.18
C GLY A 102 0.40 -28.20 3.23
N LEU A 103 -0.40 -27.19 2.85
CA LEU A 103 -0.96 -26.22 3.78
C LEU A 103 -1.88 -26.92 4.80
N ASP A 104 -1.51 -26.79 6.07
CA ASP A 104 -2.37 -27.07 7.20
C ASP A 104 -3.12 -25.78 7.60
N VAL A 105 -4.44 -25.79 7.38
CA VAL A 105 -5.30 -24.61 7.56
C VAL A 105 -5.44 -24.23 9.03
N GLU A 106 -5.34 -25.18 9.95
CA GLU A 106 -5.46 -24.92 11.40
C GLU A 106 -4.30 -24.06 11.92
N ARG A 107 -3.21 -23.98 11.16
CA ARG A 107 -2.06 -23.11 11.48
C ARG A 107 -2.23 -21.68 10.97
N LEU A 108 -3.20 -21.41 10.09
CA LEU A 108 -3.49 -20.06 9.62
C LEU A 108 -4.40 -19.33 10.61
N HIS A 109 -4.04 -18.08 10.91
CA HIS A 109 -4.83 -17.22 11.77
C HIS A 109 -4.81 -15.78 11.26
N PRO A 110 -5.88 -15.01 11.53
CA PRO A 110 -5.88 -13.56 11.34
C PRO A 110 -4.65 -12.91 11.98
N ASP A 111 -4.02 -11.98 11.27
CA ASP A 111 -2.89 -11.22 11.78
C ASP A 111 -3.26 -9.72 11.81
N TYR A 112 -2.96 -8.98 10.73
CA TYR A 112 -3.24 -7.54 10.67
C TYR A 112 -3.79 -7.11 9.32
N THR A 113 -4.30 -5.89 9.28
CA THR A 113 -4.72 -5.20 8.05
C THR A 113 -3.87 -3.97 7.82
N GLY A 114 -3.73 -3.57 6.56
CA GLY A 114 -3.12 -2.31 6.15
C GLY A 114 -3.99 -1.63 5.10
N VAL A 115 -3.91 -0.30 5.01
CA VAL A 115 -4.65 0.50 4.03
C VAL A 115 -3.65 1.25 3.15
N ARG A 116 -3.85 1.18 1.83
CA ARG A 116 -3.02 1.87 0.83
C ARG A 116 -3.66 3.20 0.43
N PRO A 117 -2.90 4.31 0.37
CA PRO A 117 -3.37 5.58 -0.20
C PRO A 117 -3.30 5.51 -1.73
N LYS A 118 -4.41 5.21 -2.39
CA LYS A 118 -4.50 5.08 -3.84
C LYS A 118 -4.80 6.43 -4.49
N LEU A 119 -4.28 6.68 -5.70
CA LEU A 119 -4.58 7.87 -6.53
C LEU A 119 -5.59 7.60 -7.65
N TYR A 120 -6.21 6.43 -7.61
CA TYR A 120 -7.10 5.92 -8.64
C TYR A 120 -8.16 5.04 -7.96
N ARG A 121 -9.28 4.80 -8.65
CA ARG A 121 -10.36 3.92 -8.21
C ARG A 121 -10.20 2.51 -8.77
N GLU A 122 -10.98 1.58 -8.25
CA GLU A 122 -11.09 0.25 -8.84
C GLU A 122 -11.45 0.31 -10.33
N GLY A 123 -10.68 -0.40 -11.15
CA GLY A 123 -10.86 -0.44 -12.61
C GLY A 123 -10.21 0.72 -13.37
N GLU A 124 -9.66 1.72 -12.70
CA GLU A 124 -8.92 2.81 -13.35
C GLU A 124 -7.43 2.44 -13.56
N PRO A 125 -6.76 3.06 -14.55
CA PRO A 125 -5.31 2.90 -14.72
C PRO A 125 -4.55 3.30 -13.47
N VAL A 126 -3.50 2.55 -13.15
CA VAL A 126 -2.62 2.81 -12.00
C VAL A 126 -1.63 3.92 -12.36
N PRO A 127 -1.69 5.11 -11.73
CA PRO A 127 -0.70 6.17 -11.90
C PRO A 127 0.55 5.89 -11.06
N ASP A 128 1.61 6.65 -11.33
CA ASP A 128 2.81 6.69 -10.47
C ASP A 128 2.55 7.49 -9.18
N PHE A 129 3.51 7.48 -8.26
CA PHE A 129 3.54 8.37 -7.09
C PHE A 129 3.51 9.84 -7.53
N ALA A 130 2.80 10.67 -6.76
CA ALA A 130 2.75 12.10 -6.98
C ALA A 130 3.60 12.84 -5.94
N VAL A 131 4.77 13.31 -6.36
CA VAL A 131 5.64 14.22 -5.58
C VAL A 131 5.51 15.61 -6.18
N HIS A 132 4.61 16.42 -5.62
CA HIS A 132 4.30 17.75 -6.16
C HIS A 132 5.04 18.81 -5.36
N GLY A 133 5.82 19.66 -6.04
CA GLY A 133 6.53 20.79 -5.45
C GLY A 133 6.10 22.15 -6.02
N PRO A 134 6.86 23.23 -5.78
CA PRO A 134 6.50 24.59 -6.17
C PRO A 134 6.22 24.75 -7.66
N GLU A 135 6.93 24.04 -8.53
CA GLU A 135 6.69 24.06 -9.98
C GLU A 135 5.31 23.50 -10.37
N THR A 136 4.73 22.62 -9.55
CA THR A 136 3.42 22.01 -9.80
C THR A 136 2.28 22.81 -9.18
N HIS A 137 2.44 23.30 -7.94
CA HIS A 137 1.37 23.91 -7.16
C HIS A 137 1.59 25.39 -6.79
N GLY A 138 2.70 26.00 -7.19
CA GLY A 138 3.00 27.42 -7.02
C GLY A 138 3.51 27.85 -5.63
N LEU A 139 3.20 27.10 -4.57
CA LEU A 139 3.66 27.43 -3.20
C LEU A 139 5.16 27.13 -2.99
N LYS A 140 5.97 28.17 -2.77
CA LYS A 140 7.39 28.02 -2.44
C LYS A 140 7.60 27.33 -1.09
N GLY A 141 8.62 26.48 -1.01
CA GLY A 141 9.00 25.79 0.22
C GLY A 141 7.99 24.73 0.69
N LEU A 142 7.06 24.30 -0.17
CA LEU A 142 6.12 23.22 0.09
C LEU A 142 6.35 22.05 -0.88
N VAL A 143 6.32 20.82 -0.38
CA VAL A 143 6.24 19.60 -1.19
C VAL A 143 5.17 18.67 -0.62
N GLY A 144 4.32 18.10 -1.48
CA GLY A 144 3.32 17.11 -1.11
C GLY A 144 3.61 15.72 -1.70
N LEU A 145 3.45 14.70 -0.86
CA LEU A 145 3.64 13.29 -1.20
C LEU A 145 2.31 12.56 -1.23
N PHE A 146 1.78 12.30 -2.43
CA PHE A 146 0.49 11.69 -2.64
C PHE A 146 0.65 10.29 -3.24
N GLY A 147 -0.20 9.35 -2.83
CA GLY A 147 -0.21 8.02 -3.44
C GLY A 147 0.98 7.14 -3.09
N ILE A 148 1.73 7.43 -2.03
CA ILE A 148 2.94 6.66 -1.65
C ILE A 148 2.50 5.32 -1.03
N GLU A 149 2.05 4.40 -1.88
CA GLU A 149 1.78 3.00 -1.56
C GLU A 149 3.03 2.13 -1.81
N SER A 150 2.89 0.81 -1.97
CA SER A 150 4.04 -0.04 -2.34
C SER A 150 4.58 0.36 -3.73
N PRO A 151 5.90 0.49 -3.93
CA PRO A 151 7.01 0.12 -3.04
C PRO A 151 7.61 1.28 -2.20
N GLY A 152 6.79 2.16 -1.64
CA GLY A 152 7.19 3.39 -0.96
C GLY A 152 8.14 3.21 0.22
N LEU A 153 8.03 2.11 0.98
CA LEU A 153 9.01 1.80 2.04
C LEU A 153 10.40 1.52 1.44
N THR A 154 10.47 0.72 0.38
CA THR A 154 11.73 0.43 -0.32
C THR A 154 12.32 1.68 -0.96
N ALA A 155 11.46 2.56 -1.48
CA ALA A 155 11.86 3.81 -2.14
C ALA A 155 12.05 5.00 -1.18
N ALA A 156 11.91 4.82 0.14
CA ALA A 156 11.79 5.93 1.08
C ALA A 156 12.97 6.91 1.04
N LEU A 157 14.20 6.43 0.90
CA LEU A 157 15.40 7.28 0.83
C LEU A 157 15.43 8.09 -0.48
N ALA A 158 15.16 7.45 -1.61
CA ALA A 158 15.09 8.13 -2.91
C ALA A 158 13.96 9.15 -2.97
N ILE A 159 12.81 8.86 -2.35
CA ILE A 159 11.72 9.84 -2.18
C ILE A 159 12.20 11.03 -1.34
N GLY A 160 12.98 10.79 -0.28
CA GLY A 160 13.59 11.85 0.53
C GLY A 160 14.51 12.76 -0.28
N GLU A 161 15.39 12.18 -1.10
CA GLU A 161 16.25 12.92 -2.03
C GLU A 161 15.42 13.77 -3.00
N ARG A 162 14.37 13.19 -3.59
CA ARG A 162 13.46 13.90 -4.49
C ARG A 162 12.74 15.06 -3.82
N VAL A 163 12.38 14.94 -2.54
CA VAL A 163 11.78 16.03 -1.76
C VAL A 163 12.79 17.17 -1.57
N VAL A 164 14.04 16.86 -1.26
CA VAL A 164 15.10 17.88 -1.10
C VAL A 164 15.35 18.62 -2.42
N GLU A 165 15.40 17.92 -3.55
CA GLU A 165 15.51 18.53 -4.88
C GLU A 165 14.38 19.53 -5.13
N GLN A 166 13.13 19.10 -4.91
CA GLN A 166 11.94 19.92 -5.12
C GLN A 166 11.90 21.18 -4.22
N LEU A 167 12.42 21.08 -2.99
CA LEU A 167 12.53 22.22 -2.07
C LEU A 167 13.68 23.17 -2.40
N SER A 168 14.69 22.70 -3.14
CA SER A 168 15.88 23.48 -3.46
C SER A 168 15.68 24.39 -4.68
N VAL A 169 14.61 24.19 -5.46
CA VAL A 169 14.22 25.08 -6.56
C VAL A 169 13.66 26.37 -5.95
N CYS A 170 14.48 27.44 -5.97
CA CYS A 170 14.17 28.76 -5.44
C CYS A 170 13.51 29.68 -6.48
#